data_AF-A0A926JQ27-F1
#
_entry.id   AF-A0A926JQ27-F1
#
_cell.length_a   1.000
_cell.length_b   1.000
_cell.length_c   1.000
_cell.angle_alpha   90.00
_cell.angle_beta   90.00
_cell.angle_gamma   90.00
#
_symmetry.space_group_name_H-M   'P 1'
#
loop_
_entity.id
_entity.type
_entity.pdbx_description
1 polymer ?
#
loop_
_entity_poly.entity_id
_entity_poly.type
_entity_poly.pdbx_seq_one_letter_code
_entity_poly.pdbx_strand_id
1 'polypeptide(L)'
;MKHLKLVLPMLAFVLAIGLSFAFVSEDEALVTGYYGPSGSRLPIQVDCDSGINECEIQFVDENDQPIGSPLLVYPDQTSMTPLPSPSEVPYKVH
;
A
#
# COMPACT_ATOMS: atom_id res chain seq x y z
N MET A 1 -47.80 -21.57 8.74
CA MET A 1 -47.09 -20.93 7.60
C MET A 1 -47.24 -19.40 7.52
N LYS A 2 -47.63 -18.68 8.59
CA LYS A 2 -47.74 -17.20 8.57
C LYS A 2 -46.42 -16.48 8.93
N HIS A 3 -45.58 -17.08 9.77
CA HIS A 3 -44.35 -16.44 10.26
C HIS A 3 -43.17 -16.51 9.27
N LEU A 4 -43.15 -17.51 8.37
CA LEU A 4 -42.08 -17.65 7.37
C LEU A 4 -42.05 -16.49 6.37
N LYS A 5 -43.21 -15.88 6.08
CA LYS A 5 -43.36 -14.75 5.16
C LYS A 5 -42.76 -13.45 5.67
N LEU A 6 -42.56 -13.32 6.99
CA LEU A 6 -42.03 -12.11 7.63
C LEU A 6 -40.51 -12.18 7.83
N VAL A 7 -39.97 -13.37 8.04
CA VAL A 7 -38.53 -13.57 8.24
C VAL A 7 -37.75 -13.46 6.92
N LEU A 8 -38.35 -13.90 5.81
CA LEU A 8 -37.74 -13.88 4.48
C LEU A 8 -37.30 -12.48 4.00
N PRO A 9 -38.14 -11.42 4.08
CA PRO A 9 -37.72 -10.07 3.68
C PRO A 9 -36.68 -9.45 4.62
N MET A 10 -36.71 -9.78 5.93
CA MET A 10 -35.69 -9.30 6.86
C MET A 10 -34.31 -9.91 6.57
N LEU A 11 -34.26 -11.21 6.27
CA LEU A 11 -33.00 -11.88 5.94
C LEU A 11 -32.37 -11.31 4.66
N ALA A 12 -33.20 -11.02 3.65
CA ALA A 12 -32.74 -10.40 2.40
C ALA A 12 -32.16 -8.99 2.61
N PHE A 13 -32.74 -8.21 3.54
CA PHE A 13 -32.25 -6.87 3.86
C PHE A 13 -30.88 -6.90 4.55
N VAL A 14 -30.69 -7.84 5.48
CA VAL A 14 -29.39 -8.03 6.15
C VAL A 14 -28.32 -8.52 5.17
N LEU A 15 -28.67 -9.43 4.26
CA LEU A 15 -27.76 -9.91 3.21
C LEU A 15 -27.36 -8.81 2.23
N ALA A 16 -28.31 -7.96 1.83
CA ALA A 16 -28.02 -6.82 0.95
C ALA A 16 -27.07 -5.81 1.59
N ILE A 17 -27.23 -5.51 2.89
CA ILE A 17 -26.32 -4.61 3.61
C ILE A 17 -24.95 -5.26 3.83
N GLY A 18 -24.90 -6.56 4.16
CA GLY A 18 -23.64 -7.27 4.37
C GLY A 18 -22.77 -7.35 3.12
N LEU A 19 -23.37 -7.49 1.94
CA LEU A 19 -22.64 -7.48 0.68
C LEU A 19 -22.07 -6.10 0.31
N SER A 20 -22.66 -5.00 0.79
CA SER A 20 -22.15 -3.64 0.53
C SER A 20 -20.80 -3.35 1.20
N PHE A 21 -20.43 -4.09 2.24
CA PHE A 21 -19.14 -3.94 2.94
C PHE A 21 -18.12 -5.02 2.57
N ALA A 22 -18.51 -6.01 1.76
CA ALA A 22 -17.62 -7.09 1.34
C ALA A 22 -16.64 -6.68 0.22
N PHE A 23 -16.79 -5.47 -0.33
CA PHE A 23 -15.96 -4.93 -1.41
C PHE A 23 -14.96 -3.87 -0.94
N VAL A 24 -14.45 -3.98 0.30
CA VAL A 24 -13.12 -3.41 0.56
C VAL A 24 -12.13 -4.32 -0.16
N SER A 25 -11.87 -3.99 -1.42
CA SER A 25 -10.69 -4.47 -2.12
C SER A 25 -9.51 -3.93 -1.33
N GLU A 26 -8.65 -4.81 -0.82
CA GLU A 26 -7.30 -4.43 -0.45
C GLU A 26 -6.65 -3.95 -1.74
N ASP A 27 -6.80 -2.65 -2.05
CA ASP A 27 -5.98 -2.00 -3.05
C ASP A 27 -4.55 -2.24 -2.59
N GLU A 28 -3.84 -3.04 -3.39
CA GLU A 28 -2.39 -3.23 -3.47
C GLU A 28 -1.70 -2.93 -2.14
N ALA A 29 -1.41 -3.97 -1.35
CA ALA A 29 -0.85 -3.85 -0.01
C ALA A 29 0.42 -2.98 0.01
N LEU A 30 0.23 -1.67 0.11
CA LEU A 30 1.30 -0.68 0.11
C LEU A 30 2.13 -0.95 1.35
N VAL A 31 3.32 -1.50 1.14
CA VAL A 31 4.25 -1.77 2.23
C VAL A 31 4.70 -0.41 2.76
N THR A 32 4.56 -0.21 4.08
CA THR A 32 5.11 0.99 4.72
C THR A 32 6.62 0.80 4.83
N GLY A 33 7.35 1.42 3.91
CA GLY A 33 8.80 1.56 3.95
C GLY A 33 9.24 2.85 4.63
N TYR A 34 10.54 2.98 4.86
CA TYR A 34 11.17 4.12 5.53
C TYR A 34 12.35 4.63 4.70
N TYR A 35 12.42 5.93 4.42
CA TYR A 35 13.54 6.54 3.67
C TYR A 35 14.22 7.65 4.47
N GLY A 36 15.52 7.86 4.24
CA GLY A 36 16.31 8.93 4.87
C GLY A 36 17.47 8.45 5.76
N PRO A 37 18.24 9.38 6.34
CA PRO A 37 19.39 9.05 7.17
C PRO A 37 18.98 8.36 8.48
N SER A 38 19.88 7.52 9.01
CA SER A 38 19.68 6.81 10.28
C SER A 38 19.28 7.78 11.39
N GLY A 39 18.09 7.57 11.98
CA GLY A 39 17.52 8.41 13.03
C GLY A 39 16.49 9.47 12.60
N SER A 40 16.28 9.70 11.29
CA SER A 40 15.24 10.62 10.79
C SER A 40 14.51 10.04 9.58
N ARG A 41 14.29 8.73 9.56
CA ARG A 41 13.58 8.09 8.46
C ARG A 41 12.09 8.37 8.52
N LEU A 42 11.54 8.80 7.40
CA LEU A 42 10.12 9.09 7.25
C LEU A 42 9.40 7.88 6.63
N PRO A 43 8.17 7.57 7.08
CA PRO A 43 7.38 6.52 6.48
C PRO A 43 6.96 6.92 5.06
N ILE A 44 7.01 5.97 4.14
CA ILE A 44 6.52 6.08 2.78
C ILE A 44 5.77 4.81 2.41
N GLN A 45 4.71 4.96 1.63
CA GLN A 45 3.98 3.82 1.08
C GLN A 45 4.57 3.50 -0.29
N VAL A 46 5.17 2.32 -0.41
CA VAL A 46 5.77 1.84 -1.67
C VAL A 46 5.48 0.36 -1.84
N ASP A 47 5.29 -0.06 -3.09
CA ASP A 47 5.11 -1.46 -3.43
C ASP A 47 6.47 -2.14 -3.65
N CYS A 48 7.21 -2.29 -2.56
CA CYS A 48 8.51 -2.96 -2.53
C CYS A 48 8.43 -4.18 -1.62
N ASP A 49 8.07 -5.32 -2.19
CA ASP A 49 7.79 -6.54 -1.42
C ASP A 49 8.58 -7.77 -1.91
N SER A 50 9.17 -7.73 -3.10
CA SER A 50 9.82 -8.90 -3.71
C SER A 50 10.83 -8.52 -4.80
N GLY A 51 11.97 -9.21 -4.90
CA GLY A 51 12.90 -9.03 -6.02
C GLY A 51 14.38 -9.15 -5.66
N ILE A 52 15.26 -8.83 -6.62
CA ILE A 52 16.72 -8.91 -6.48
C ILE A 52 17.41 -7.55 -6.43
N ASN A 53 16.68 -6.48 -6.77
CA ASN A 53 17.19 -5.12 -6.78
C ASN A 53 16.90 -4.43 -5.46
N GLU A 54 17.60 -3.35 -5.19
CA GLU A 54 17.32 -2.50 -4.03
C GLU A 54 16.13 -1.58 -4.36
N CYS A 55 15.17 -1.47 -3.44
CA CYS A 55 14.04 -0.57 -3.59
C CYS A 55 14.51 0.87 -3.43
N GLU A 56 14.38 1.64 -4.51
CA GLU A 56 14.66 3.07 -4.56
C GLU A 56 13.38 3.86 -4.85
N ILE A 57 13.28 5.06 -4.27
CA ILE A 57 12.26 6.05 -4.59
C ILE A 57 12.88 7.30 -5.20
N GLN A 58 12.15 7.93 -6.11
CA GLN A 58 12.52 9.20 -6.73
C GLN A 58 11.39 10.21 -6.51
N PHE A 59 11.69 11.30 -5.81
CA PHE A 59 10.76 12.42 -5.71
C PHE A 59 10.70 13.14 -7.05
N VAL A 60 9.48 13.35 -7.56
CA VAL A 60 9.20 14.02 -8.82
C VAL A 60 8.25 15.20 -8.62
N ASP A 61 8.34 16.22 -9.47
CA ASP A 61 7.44 17.36 -9.45
C ASP A 61 6.10 17.08 -10.15
N GLU A 62 5.25 18.10 -10.25
CA GLU A 62 3.96 18.02 -10.97
C GLU A 62 4.11 17.69 -12.47
N ASN A 63 5.32 17.82 -13.03
CA ASN A 63 5.65 17.51 -14.43
C ASN A 63 6.51 16.24 -14.57
N ASP A 64 6.48 15.35 -13.57
CA ASP A 64 7.24 14.10 -13.54
C ASP A 64 8.78 14.29 -13.58
N GLN A 65 9.28 15.49 -13.27
CA GLN A 65 10.73 15.77 -13.26
C GLN A 65 11.35 15.45 -11.90
N PRO A 66 12.50 14.77 -11.84
CA PRO A 66 13.14 14.41 -10.58
C PRO A 66 13.61 15.65 -9.82
N ILE A 67 13.21 15.78 -8.55
CA ILE A 67 13.57 16.90 -7.65
C ILE A 67 14.84 16.58 -6.83
N GLY A 68 15.52 15.46 -7.10
CA GLY A 68 16.69 15.05 -6.35
C GLY A 68 17.26 13.71 -6.81
N SER A 69 18.14 13.13 -6.00
CA SER A 69 18.66 11.78 -6.23
C SER A 69 17.70 10.71 -5.70
N PRO A 70 17.71 9.49 -6.26
CA PRO A 70 16.98 8.36 -5.70
C PRO A 70 17.41 8.06 -4.27
N LEU A 71 16.47 7.58 -3.45
CA LEU A 71 16.69 7.22 -2.06
C LEU A 71 16.28 5.78 -1.81
N LEU A 72 17.10 5.06 -1.06
CA LEU A 72 16.81 3.69 -0.65
C LEU A 72 15.68 3.65 0.38
N VAL A 73 14.84 2.64 0.26
CA VAL A 73 13.73 2.36 1.17
C VAL A 73 14.08 1.18 2.07
N TYR A 74 13.82 1.32 3.35
CA TYR A 74 14.12 0.33 4.39
C TYR A 74 12.82 -0.19 5.03
N PRO A 75 12.81 -1.43 5.56
CA PRO A 75 11.63 -1.98 6.20
C PRO A 75 11.29 -1.32 7.55
N ASP A 76 12.28 -0.72 8.21
CA ASP A 76 12.11 -0.03 9.49
C ASP A 76 13.19 1.06 9.72
N GLN A 77 13.11 1.78 10.85
CA GLN A 77 14.01 2.89 11.17
C GLN A 77 15.45 2.47 11.53
N THR A 78 15.65 1.20 11.86
CA THR A 78 16.90 0.62 12.35
C THR A 78 17.59 -0.29 11.33
N SER A 79 16.84 -0.84 10.37
CA SER A 79 17.37 -1.76 9.38
C SER A 79 18.46 -1.09 8.53
N MET A 80 19.55 -1.83 8.32
CA MET A 80 20.62 -1.41 7.42
C MET A 80 20.47 -2.00 6.02
N THR A 81 19.52 -2.91 5.84
CA THR A 81 19.26 -3.59 4.57
C THR A 81 18.02 -2.97 3.93
N PRO A 82 18.13 -2.46 2.69
CA PRO A 82 16.99 -1.92 1.97
C PRO A 82 15.98 -3.02 1.63
N LEU A 83 14.73 -2.64 1.40
CA LEU A 83 13.69 -3.53 0.89
C LEU A 83 14.08 -3.98 -0.53
N PRO A 84 13.81 -5.25 -0.89
CA PRO A 84 13.98 -5.70 -2.26
C PRO A 84 12.90 -5.10 -3.17
N SER A 85 13.23 -4.93 -4.44
CA SER A 85 12.30 -4.52 -5.49
C SER A 85 12.44 -5.42 -6.72
N PRO A 86 11.33 -5.67 -7.45
CA PRO A 86 11.38 -6.41 -8.71
C PRO A 86 11.84 -5.50 -9.85
N SER A 87 11.82 -4.18 -9.64
CA SER A 87 12.15 -3.14 -10.59
C SER A 87 13.58 -2.63 -10.36
N GLU A 88 14.32 -2.38 -11.45
CA GLU A 88 15.56 -1.59 -11.41
C GLU A 88 15.26 -0.07 -11.45
N VAL A 89 14.02 0.29 -11.77
CA VAL A 89 13.59 1.69 -11.89
C VAL A 89 13.02 2.15 -10.55
N PRO A 90 13.45 3.32 -10.03
CA PRO A 90 12.92 3.89 -8.79
C PRO A 90 11.42 4.19 -8.87
N TYR A 91 10.72 3.96 -7.76
CA TYR A 91 9.30 4.33 -7.63
C TYR A 91 9.16 5.84 -7.53
N LYS A 92 8.30 6.41 -8.38
CA LYS A 92 8.03 7.84 -8.36
C LYS A 92 7.14 8.20 -7.18
N VAL A 93 7.54 9.22 -6.45
CA VAL A 93 6.76 9.79 -5.34
C VAL A 93 6.53 11.27 -5.64
N HIS A 94 5.27 11.69 -5.66
CA HIS A 94 4.87 13.09 -5.84
C HIS A 94 4.70 13.78 -4.49
#